data_AF-A0A378MXI1-F1
#
_entry.id   AF-A0A378MXI1-F1
#
_cell.length_a   1.000
_cell.length_b   1.000
_cell.length_c   1.000
_cell.angle_alpha   90.00
_cell.angle_beta   90.00
_cell.angle_gamma   90.00
#
_symmetry.space_group_name_H-M   'P 1'
#
loop_
_entity.id
_entity.type
_entity.pdbx_description
1 polymer ?
#
loop_
_entity_poly.entity_id
_entity_poly.type
_entity_poly.pdbx_seq_one_letter_code
_entity_poly.pdbx_strand_id
1 'polypeptide(L)' 'MLLVIGGLSYKEYFCFRVFGLNFQPLLVAVLWIAFALEWSLLVQILSLVCGLLLLVLSIQKWRMPLHFDIGDKSKYQI' A
#
# COMPACT_ATOMS: atom_id res chain seq x y z
N MET A 1 -3.08 -6.48 11.06
CA MET A 1 -2.00 -5.56 10.61
C MET A 1 -1.99 -5.39 9.09
N LEU A 2 -1.91 -6.47 8.31
CA LEU A 2 -1.94 -6.47 6.85
C LEU A 2 -3.14 -5.71 6.22
N LEU A 3 -4.34 -5.92 6.74
CA LEU A 3 -5.57 -5.28 6.25
C LEU A 3 -5.53 -3.74 6.42
N VAL A 4 -4.98 -3.25 7.54
CA VAL A 4 -4.78 -1.82 7.81
C VAL A 4 -3.78 -1.22 6.82
N ILE A 5 -2.67 -1.92 6.57
CA ILE A 5 -1.65 -1.48 5.62
C ILE A 5 -2.21 -1.43 4.19
N GLY A 6 -3.00 -2.42 3.79
CA GLY A 6 -3.68 -2.43 2.49
C GLY A 6 -4.63 -1.25 2.32
N GLY A 7 -5.47 -0.99 3.33
CA GLY A 7 -6.41 0.15 3.32
C GLY A 7 -5.70 1.50 3.31
N LEU A 8 -4.64 1.66 4.12
CA LEU A 8 -3.83 2.88 4.16
C LEU A 8 -3.15 3.12 2.81
N SER A 9 -2.54 2.09 2.22
CA SER A 9 -1.86 2.19 0.93
C SER A 9 -2.82 2.57 -0.21
N TYR A 10 -4.04 2.01 -0.21
CA TYR A 10 -5.08 2.36 -1.18
C TYR A 10 -5.53 3.82 -1.05
N LYS A 11 -5.68 4.34 0.18
CA LYS A 11 -6.00 5.75 0.41
C LYS A 11 -4.87 6.66 -0.09
N GLU A 12 -3.64 6.36 0.29
CA GLU A 12 -2.47 7.18 -0.07
C GLU A 12 -2.13 7.12 -1.57
N TYR A 13 -2.59 6.09 -2.30
CA TYR A 13 -2.53 6.07 -3.76
C TYR A 13 -3.20 7.31 -4.38
N PHE A 14 -4.29 7.81 -3.82
CA PHE A 14 -4.94 9.02 -4.35
C PHE A 14 -4.11 10.29 -4.13
N CYS A 15 -3.25 10.30 -3.10
CA CYS A 15 -2.36 11.42 -2.80
C CYS A 15 -1.12 11.40 -3.69
N PHE A 16 -0.43 10.26 -3.78
CA PHE A 16 0.90 10.16 -4.40
C PHE A 16 0.90 9.53 -5.78
N ARG A 17 -0.19 8.86 -6.18
CA ARG A 17 -0.35 8.13 -7.45
C ARG A 17 0.81 7.18 -7.76
N VAL A 18 1.36 6.52 -6.73
CA VAL A 18 2.40 5.49 -6.90
C VAL A 18 1.83 4.32 -7.69
N PHE A 19 2.42 4.01 -8.83
CA PHE A 19 1.99 2.91 -9.69
C PHE A 19 2.01 1.58 -8.92
N GLY A 20 0.93 0.79 -9.02
CA GLY A 20 0.80 -0.50 -8.33
C GLY A 20 0.28 -0.42 -6.89
N LEU A 21 0.35 0.73 -6.23
CA LEU A 21 -0.08 0.89 -4.84
C LEU A 21 -1.61 0.73 -4.66
N ASN A 22 -2.39 1.03 -5.70
CA ASN A 22 -3.83 0.77 -5.75
C ASN A 22 -4.17 -0.74 -5.65
N PHE A 23 -3.25 -1.63 -6.07
CA PHE A 23 -3.41 -3.08 -5.97
C PHE A 23 -2.89 -3.66 -4.66
N GLN A 24 -2.26 -2.86 -3.79
CA GLN A 24 -1.76 -3.31 -2.49
C GLN A 24 -2.78 -4.10 -1.65
N PRO A 25 -4.06 -3.71 -1.50
CA PRO A 25 -5.02 -4.52 -0.75
C PRO A 25 -5.22 -5.92 -1.34
N LEU A 26 -5.21 -6.04 -2.68
CA LEU A 26 -5.31 -7.33 -3.36
C LEU A 26 -4.02 -8.15 -3.16
N LEU A 27 -2.85 -7.55 -3.34
CA LEU A 27 -1.55 -8.21 -3.15
C LEU A 27 -1.42 -8.76 -1.72
N VAL A 28 -1.85 -7.98 -0.74
CA VAL A 28 -1.84 -8.38 0.67
C VAL A 28 -2.85 -9.49 0.97
N ALA A 29 -4.02 -9.48 0.32
CA ALA A 29 -4.98 -10.58 0.44
C ALA A 29 -4.43 -11.89 -0.14
N VAL A 30 -3.81 -11.84 -1.33
CA VAL A 30 -3.16 -13.00 -1.95
C VAL A 30 -1.97 -13.47 -1.12
N LEU A 31 -1.17 -12.55 -0.55
CA LEU A 31 -0.07 -12.87 0.35
C LEU A 31 -0.57 -13.64 1.58
N TRP A 32 -1.68 -13.20 2.19
CA TRP A 32 -2.25 -13.88 3.35
C TRP A 32 -2.73 -15.30 3.00
N ILE A 33 -3.37 -15.48 1.84
CA ILE A 33 -3.77 -16.81 1.35
C ILE A 33 -2.54 -17.68 1.10
N ALA A 34 -1.51 -17.16 0.43
CA ALA A 34 -0.27 -17.88 0.15
C ALA A 34 0.44 -18.31 1.45
N PHE A 35 0.41 -17.45 2.47
CA PHE A 35 0.92 -17.77 3.80
C PHE A 35 0.09 -18.88 4.46
N ALA A 36 -1.24 -18.80 4.42
CA ALA A 36 -2.12 -19.83 4.98
C ALA A 36 -1.98 -21.19 4.30
N LEU A 37 -1.55 -21.23 3.03
CA LEU A 37 -1.27 -22.44 2.26
C LEU A 37 0.20 -22.90 2.34
N GLU A 38 1.04 -22.23 3.13
CA GLU A 38 2.48 -22.55 3.30
C GLU A 38 3.28 -22.49 1.97
N TRP A 39 2.86 -21.64 1.03
CA TRP A 39 3.54 -21.49 -0.27
C TRP A 39 4.72 -20.51 -0.16
N SER A 40 5.83 -21.01 0.40
CA SER A 40 7.02 -20.23 0.77
C SER A 40 7.58 -19.34 -0.34
N LEU A 41 7.71 -19.85 -1.57
CA LEU A 41 8.23 -19.08 -2.71
C LEU A 41 7.28 -17.93 -3.10
N LEU A 42 5.98 -18.19 -3.11
CA LEU A 42 4.98 -17.17 -3.44
C LEU A 42 4.93 -16.07 -2.36
N VAL A 43 5.02 -16.47 -1.08
CA VAL A 43 5.10 -15.55 0.05
C VAL A 43 6.32 -14.65 -0.06
N GLN A 44 7.49 -15.18 -0.39
CA GLN A 44 8.72 -14.38 -0.56
C GLN A 44 8.57 -13.34 -1.67
N ILE A 45 8.09 -13.74 -2.84
CA ILE A 45 7.89 -12.84 -3.98
C ILE A 45 6.89 -11.74 -3.64
N LEU A 46 5.71 -12.10 -3.11
CA LEU A 46 4.68 -11.13 -2.75
C LEU A 46 5.12 -10.20 -1.62
N SER A 47 5.87 -10.71 -0.63
CA SER A 47 6.41 -9.88 0.46
C SER A 47 7.40 -8.86 -0.07
N LEU A 48 8.26 -9.25 -1.03
CA LEU A 48 9.22 -8.34 -1.65
C LEU A 48 8.51 -7.25 -2.46
N VAL A 49 7.51 -7.61 -3.26
CA VAL A 49 6.71 -6.63 -4.03
C VAL A 49 5.97 -5.66 -3.10
N CYS A 50 5.25 -6.18 -2.10
CA CYS A 50 4.53 -5.36 -1.11
C CYS A 50 5.49 -4.44 -0.32
N GLY A 51 6.66 -4.95 0.06
CA GLY A 51 7.68 -4.21 0.78
C GLY A 51 8.27 -3.06 -0.03
N LEU A 52 8.58 -3.30 -1.32
CA LEU A 52 9.05 -2.26 -2.24
C LEU A 52 8.02 -1.15 -2.43
N LEU A 53 6.74 -1.51 -2.63
CA LEU A 53 5.66 -0.52 -2.75
C LEU A 53 5.52 0.34 -1.49
N LEU A 54 5.62 -0.27 -0.30
CA LEU A 54 5.58 0.45 0.98
C LEU A 54 6.81 1.33 1.18
N LEU A 55 7.99 0.89 0.75
CA LEU A 55 9.22 1.69 0.82
C LEU A 55 9.12 2.93 -0.09
N VAL A 56 8.60 2.77 -1.30
CA VAL A 56 8.36 3.91 -2.19
C VAL A 56 7.34 4.87 -1.58
N LEU A 57 6.23 4.33 -1.02
CA LEU A 57 5.23 5.14 -0.33
C LEU A 57 5.83 5.88 0.88
N SER A 58 6.67 5.23 1.69
CA SER A 58 7.26 5.85 2.88
C SER A 58 8.20 7.00 2.51
N ILE A 59 8.99 6.87 1.43
CA ILE A 59 9.82 7.95 0.90
C ILE A 59 8.93 9.11 0.43
N GLN A 60 7.86 8.83 -0.32
CA GLN A 60 6.94 9.87 -0.81
C GLN A 60 6.27 10.60 0.37
N LYS A 61 5.85 9.86 1.40
CA LYS A 61 5.25 10.40 2.62
C LYS A 61 6.24 11.25 3.41
N TRP A 62 7.50 10.83 3.50
CA TRP A 62 8.55 11.59 4.19
C TRP A 62 8.85 12.92 3.50
N ARG A 63 8.75 12.97 2.17
CA ARG A 63 8.95 14.21 1.39
C ARG A 63 7.75 15.16 1.47
N MET A 64 6.63 14.72 2.02
CA MET A 64 5.41 15.52 2.16
C MET A 64 5.50 16.45 3.39
N PRO A 65 5.27 17.76 3.25
CA PRO A 65 5.12 18.65 4.39
C PRO A 65 3.89 18.28 5.22
N LEU A 66 4.02 18.28 6.54
CA LEU A 66 2.98 17.79 7.47
C LEU A 66 1.63 18.52 7.32
N HIS A 67 1.64 19.79 6.89
CA HIS A 67 0.42 20.57 6.69
C HIS A 67 -0.38 20.17 5.43
N PHE A 68 0.20 19.35 4.55
CA PHE A 68 -0.49 18.78 3.39
C PHE A 68 -0.96 17.34 3.63
N ASP A 69 -0.78 16.77 4.82
CA ASP A 69 -1.04 15.34 5.10
C ASP A 69 -2.51 14.91 4.91
N ILE A 70 -3.43 15.86 4.75
CA ILE A 70 -4.79 15.59 4.28
C ILE A 70 -4.80 15.52 2.75
N GLY A 71 -4.97 14.30 2.23
CA GLY A 71 -5.18 14.04 0.80
C GLY A 71 -6.24 14.95 0.18
N ASP A 72 -6.11 15.19 -1.13
CA ASP A 72 -6.91 16.14 -1.91
C ASP A 72 -8.39 16.16 -1.50
N LYS A 73 -8.80 17.20 -0.76
CA LYS A 73 -10.16 17.32 -0.21
C LYS A 73 -11.22 17.41 -1.31
N SER A 74 -10.85 17.81 -2.52
CA SER A 74 -11.76 17.87 -3.67
C SER A 74 -12.31 16.48 -4.08
N LYS A 75 -11.67 15.39 -3.64
CA LYS A 75 -12.12 14.01 -3.86
C LYS A 75 -13.13 13.52 -2.82
N TYR A 76 -13.24 14.19 -1.66
CA TYR A 76 -14.07 13.76 -0.51
C TYR A 76 -15.16 14.76 -0.15
N GLN A 77 -15.05 16.01 -0.61
CA GLN A 77 -16.12 16.99 -0.54
C GLN A 77 -16.97 16.83 -1.80
N ILE A 78 -18.10 16.13 -1.64
CA ILE A 78 -19.26 16.20 -2.53
C ILE A 78 -20.14 17.33 -2.00
#